data_AF-A0A831WMP9-F1
#
_entry.id   AF-A0A831WMP9-F1
#
_cell.length_a   1.000
_cell.length_b   1.000
_cell.length_c   1.000
_cell.angle_alpha   90.00
_cell.angle_beta   90.00
_cell.angle_gamma   90.00
#
_symmetry.space_group_name_H-M   'P 1'
#
loop_
_entity.id
_entity.type
_entity.pdbx_description
1 polymer ?
#
loop_
_entity_poly.entity_id
_entity_poly.type
_entity_poly.pdbx_seq_one_letter_code
_entity_poly.pdbx_strand_id
1 'polypeptide(L)'
;MRGGSVSVMFNLVVIVERPEKMCDEWKVFAYATNIPVTADNAFKLAEDYRGRWGIETGYRMKEDVRGRTCSRNYVIRLFFQLPSILLYNLWQFMQLDNHRRDQLE
;
A
#
# COMPACT_ATOMS: atom_id res chain seq x y z
N MET A 1 -26.71 24.50 -14.86
CA MET A 1 -26.62 23.48 -13.78
C MET A 1 -26.20 24.20 -12.51
N ARG A 2 -27.06 24.23 -11.48
CA ARG A 2 -26.78 24.91 -10.21
C ARG A 2 -25.67 24.15 -9.49
N GLY A 3 -24.46 24.69 -9.45
CA GLY A 3 -23.38 24.18 -8.61
C GLY A 3 -23.73 24.44 -7.15
N GLY A 4 -24.44 23.51 -6.53
CA GLY A 4 -24.64 23.51 -5.08
C GLY A 4 -23.29 23.32 -4.40
N SER A 5 -23.00 24.12 -3.39
CA SER A 5 -21.82 23.98 -2.54
C SER A 5 -21.86 22.61 -1.86
N VAL A 6 -21.09 21.64 -2.38
CA VAL A 6 -20.98 20.31 -1.76
C VAL A 6 -20.03 20.44 -0.58
N SER A 7 -20.58 20.37 0.63
CA SER A 7 -19.79 20.26 1.86
C SER A 7 -19.47 18.78 2.12
N VAL A 8 -18.22 18.47 2.44
CA VAL A 8 -17.76 17.13 2.79
C VAL A 8 -17.13 17.19 4.18
N MET A 9 -17.61 16.34 5.09
CA MET A 9 -17.02 16.17 6.41
C MET A 9 -16.23 14.86 6.47
N PHE A 10 -15.09 14.88 7.15
CA PHE A 10 -14.26 13.72 7.40
C PHE A 10 -13.60 13.84 8.78
N ASN A 11 -13.25 12.71 9.36
CA ASN A 11 -12.51 12.62 10.61
C ASN A 11 -11.01 12.66 10.30
N LEU A 12 -10.29 13.61 10.90
CA LEU A 12 -8.83 13.65 10.86
C LEU A 12 -8.29 13.05 12.16
N VAL A 13 -7.46 12.01 12.03
CA VAL A 13 -6.84 11.33 13.16
C VAL A 13 -5.34 11.55 13.08
N VAL A 14 -4.74 11.96 14.20
CA VAL A 14 -3.29 12.13 14.34
C VAL A 14 -2.83 11.23 15.48
N ILE A 15 -1.98 10.27 15.14
CA ILE A 15 -1.35 9.35 16.07
C ILE A 15 0.07 9.87 16.33
N VAL A 16 0.38 10.06 17.60
CA VAL A 16 1.70 10.50 18.06
C VAL A 16 2.24 9.42 18.97
N GLU A 17 3.24 8.68 18.49
CA GLU A 17 3.92 7.64 19.25
C GLU A 17 5.14 8.24 19.95
N ARG A 18 5.29 7.92 21.25
CA ARG A 18 6.46 8.33 22.03
C ARG A 18 7.68 7.55 21.53
N PRO A 19 8.83 8.20 21.32
CA PRO A 19 10.06 7.51 20.94
C PRO A 19 10.51 6.53 22.03
N GLU A 20 11.03 5.38 21.61
CA GLU A 20 11.54 4.32 22.51
C GLU A 20 12.83 4.75 23.21
N LYS A 21 13.65 5.58 22.56
CA LYS A 21 14.88 6.16 23.11
C LYS A 21 14.77 7.67 23.15
N MET A 22 15.42 8.28 24.15
CA MET A 22 15.36 9.73 24.39
C MET A 22 15.94 10.59 23.23
N CYS A 23 16.75 10.00 22.34
CA CYS A 23 17.31 10.68 21.17
C CYS A 23 16.56 10.40 19.86
N ASP A 24 15.54 9.55 19.86
CA ASP A 24 14.78 9.24 18.65
C ASP A 24 13.69 10.31 18.38
N GLU A 25 13.39 10.51 17.10
CA GLU A 25 12.33 11.42 16.68
C GLU A 25 10.94 10.86 17.04
N TRP A 26 10.01 11.77 17.33
CA TRP A 26 8.62 11.43 17.56
C TRP A 26 8.01 10.88 16.27
N LYS A 27 7.46 9.67 16.34
CA LYS A 27 6.75 9.09 15.20
C LYS A 27 5.35 9.67 15.15
N VAL A 28 5.08 10.46 14.12
CA VAL A 28 3.78 11.07 13.88
C VAL A 28 3.16 10.46 12.63
N PHE A 29 1.91 10.01 12.74
CA PHE A 29 1.15 9.46 11.62
C PHE A 29 -0.25 10.08 11.59
N ALA A 30 -0.65 10.63 10.45
CA ALA A 30 -1.95 11.25 10.29
C ALA A 30 -2.72 10.62 9.12
N TYR A 31 -4.02 10.41 9.30
CA TYR A 31 -4.91 9.93 8.25
C TYR A 31 -6.29 10.56 8.36
N ALA A 32 -6.99 10.64 7.23
CA ALA A 32 -8.35 11.15 7.13
C ALA A 32 -9.30 10.01 6.76
N THR A 33 -10.43 9.89 7.43
CA THR A 33 -11.41 8.84 7.18
C THR A 33 -12.84 9.31 7.39
N ASN A 34 -13.78 8.77 6.61
CA ASN A 34 -15.22 8.93 6.83
C ASN A 34 -15.80 7.84 7.74
N ILE A 35 -14.99 6.86 8.14
CA ILE A 35 -15.35 5.78 9.05
C ILE A 35 -15.41 6.35 10.48
N PRO A 36 -16.36 5.92 11.34
CA PRO A 36 -16.36 6.30 12.74
C PRO A 36 -15.09 5.80 13.44
N VAL A 37 -14.35 6.71 14.07
CA VAL A 37 -13.10 6.40 14.77
C VAL A 37 -13.35 6.31 16.26
N THR A 38 -12.84 5.24 16.88
CA THR A 38 -12.81 5.03 18.33
C THR A 38 -11.35 4.79 18.75
N ALA A 39 -11.00 5.01 20.02
CA ALA A 39 -9.63 4.85 20.51
C ALA A 39 -9.02 3.48 20.17
N ASP A 40 -9.78 2.39 20.32
CA ASP A 40 -9.33 1.02 20.00
C ASP A 40 -9.10 0.78 18.51
N ASN A 41 -9.91 1.40 17.65
CA ASN A 41 -9.83 1.21 16.19
C ASN A 41 -8.86 2.17 15.51
N ALA A 42 -8.49 3.28 16.17
CA ALA A 42 -7.68 4.34 15.56
C ALA A 42 -6.32 3.82 15.07
N PHE A 43 -5.67 2.96 15.88
CA PHE A 43 -4.40 2.32 15.51
C PHE A 43 -4.56 1.28 14.41
N LYS A 44 -5.61 0.43 14.50
CA LYS A 44 -5.87 -0.59 13.48
C LYS A 44 -6.14 0.03 12.10
N LEU A 45 -6.95 1.09 12.06
CA LEU A 45 -7.21 1.84 10.83
C LEU A 45 -5.95 2.50 10.26
N ALA A 46 -5.03 2.94 11.13
CA ALA A 46 -3.75 3.47 10.69
C ALA A 46 -2.86 2.40 10.05
N GLU A 47 -2.76 1.22 10.67
CA GLU A 47 -2.02 0.09 10.11
C GLU A 47 -2.60 -0.38 8.78
N ASP A 48 -3.93 -0.49 8.70
CA ASP A 48 -4.62 -0.81 7.44
C ASP A 48 -4.34 0.26 6.36
N TYR A 49 -4.31 1.54 6.74
CA TYR A 49 -3.95 2.63 5.84
C TYR A 49 -2.49 2.58 5.40
N ARG A 50 -1.54 2.21 6.28
CA ARG A 50 -0.12 1.98 5.92
C ARG A 50 0.00 0.88 4.87
N GLY A 51 -0.81 -0.18 4.96
CA GLY A 51 -0.87 -1.27 3.98
C GLY A 51 -1.19 -0.81 2.55
N ARG A 52 -1.86 0.34 2.37
CA ARG A 52 -2.15 0.91 1.05
C ARG A 52 -0.90 1.15 0.21
N TRP A 53 0.21 1.57 0.84
CA TRP A 53 1.46 1.85 0.15
C TRP A 53 2.06 0.59 -0.50
N GLY A 54 1.67 -0.60 -0.03
CA GLY A 54 2.02 -1.87 -0.64
C GLY A 54 1.53 -1.99 -2.08
N ILE A 55 0.38 -1.39 -2.44
CA ILE A 55 -0.15 -1.40 -3.80
C ILE A 55 0.75 -0.58 -4.73
N GLU A 56 1.08 0.65 -4.32
CA GLU A 56 1.93 1.56 -5.10
C GLU A 56 3.34 0.96 -5.28
N THR A 57 3.89 0.38 -4.22
CA THR A 57 5.18 -0.32 -4.27
C THR A 57 5.11 -1.55 -5.18
N GLY A 58 4.05 -2.35 -5.08
CA GLY A 58 3.83 -3.52 -5.94
C GLY A 58 3.71 -3.15 -7.42
N TYR A 59 3.05 -2.05 -7.76
CA TYR A 59 3.00 -1.56 -9.15
C TYR A 59 4.37 -1.11 -9.64
N ARG A 60 5.16 -0.41 -8.82
CA ARG A 60 6.53 0.01 -9.18
C ARG A 60 7.41 -1.20 -9.52
N MET A 61 7.41 -2.23 -8.67
CA MET A 61 8.19 -3.46 -8.88
C MET A 61 7.76 -4.21 -10.14
N LYS A 62 6.45 -4.27 -10.41
CA LYS A 62 5.92 -4.88 -11.64
C LYS A 62 6.36 -4.11 -12.88
N GLU A 63 6.35 -2.77 -12.84
CA GLU A 63 6.81 -1.94 -13.95
C GLU A 63 8.32 -2.10 -14.21
N ASP A 64 9.14 -2.36 -13.19
CA ASP A 64 10.57 -2.61 -13.36
C ASP A 64 10.86 -3.91 -14.12
N VAL A 65 10.04 -4.95 -13.93
CA VAL A 65 10.17 -6.24 -14.62
C VAL A 65 9.43 -6.26 -15.97
N ARG A 66 8.50 -5.33 -16.19
CA ARG A 66 7.66 -5.28 -17.37
C ARG A 66 8.44 -4.81 -18.60
N GLY A 67 8.40 -5.61 -19.66
CA GLY A 67 8.94 -5.20 -20.97
C GLY A 67 8.20 -3.97 -21.52
N ARG A 68 8.96 -2.91 -21.85
CA ARG A 68 8.41 -1.70 -22.49
C ARG A 68 8.20 -1.96 -23.98
N THR A 69 7.00 -1.66 -24.49
CA THR A 69 6.66 -1.81 -25.91
C THR A 69 6.06 -0.50 -26.46
N CYS A 70 6.45 -0.14 -27.67
CA CYS A 70 5.88 1.01 -28.40
C CYS A 70 4.70 0.59 -29.32
N SER A 71 4.28 -0.68 -29.25
CA SER A 71 3.20 -1.18 -30.11
C SER A 71 1.83 -0.66 -29.68
N ARG A 72 1.03 -0.19 -30.65
CA ARG A 72 -0.37 0.21 -30.45
C ARG A 72 -1.32 -0.97 -30.24
N ASN A 73 -0.89 -2.19 -30.55
CA ASN A 73 -1.73 -3.37 -30.40
C ASN A 73 -1.89 -3.74 -28.91
N TYR A 74 -3.14 -3.78 -28.45
CA TYR A 74 -3.49 -4.14 -27.07
C TYR A 74 -2.99 -5.53 -26.67
N VAL A 75 -3.05 -6.51 -27.57
CA VAL A 75 -2.62 -7.90 -27.32
C VAL A 75 -1.16 -7.95 -26.93
N ILE A 76 -0.32 -7.17 -27.62
CA ILE A 76 1.12 -7.10 -27.36
C ILE A 76 1.38 -6.45 -25.98
N ARG A 77 0.65 -5.38 -25.64
CA ARG A 77 0.75 -4.75 -24.31
C ARG A 77 0.35 -5.70 -23.18
N LEU A 78 -0.70 -6.49 -23.39
CA LEU A 78 -1.15 -7.49 -22.42
C LEU A 78 -0.14 -8.63 -22.28
N PHE A 79 0.44 -9.07 -23.39
CA PHE A 79 1.48 -10.10 -23.39
C PHE A 79 2.69 -9.72 -22.55
N PHE A 80 3.11 -8.46 -22.51
CA PHE A 80 4.18 -8.01 -21.60
C PHE A 80 3.71 -7.74 -20.16
N GLN A 81 2.42 -7.45 -19.97
CA GLN A 81 1.84 -7.18 -18.66
C GLN A 81 1.65 -8.45 -17.82
N LEU A 82 1.17 -9.53 -18.43
CA LEU A 82 0.85 -10.78 -17.71
C LEU A 82 2.10 -11.46 -17.09
N PRO A 83 3.24 -11.59 -17.80
CA PRO A 83 4.47 -12.14 -17.23
C PRO A 83 5.01 -11.30 -16.07
N SER A 84 4.92 -9.97 -16.15
CA SER A 84 5.32 -9.07 -15.06
C SER A 84 4.51 -9.34 -13.77
N ILE A 85 3.19 -9.55 -13.91
CA ILE A 85 2.33 -9.91 -12.78
C ILE A 85 2.68 -11.31 -12.24
N LEU A 86 2.88 -12.29 -13.13
CA LEU A 86 3.23 -13.67 -12.75
C LEU A 86 4.56 -13.73 -12.00
N LEU A 87 5.60 -13.07 -12.51
CA LEU A 87 6.94 -13.04 -11.90
C LEU A 87 6.91 -12.38 -10.52
N TYR A 88 6.19 -11.25 -10.37
CA TYR A 88 6.04 -10.61 -9.08
C TYR A 88 5.34 -11.51 -8.05
N ASN A 89 4.24 -12.16 -8.45
CA ASN A 89 3.51 -13.08 -7.57
C ASN A 89 4.34 -14.31 -7.20
N LEU A 90 5.10 -14.85 -8.16
CA LEU A 90 6.01 -15.97 -7.92
C LEU A 90 7.12 -15.58 -6.92
N TRP A 91 7.69 -14.40 -7.07
CA TRP A 91 8.70 -13.89 -6.13
C TRP A 91 8.15 -13.74 -4.71
N GLN A 92 6.95 -13.16 -4.56
CA GLN A 92 6.28 -13.06 -3.26
C GLN A 92 5.99 -14.45 -2.65
N PHE A 93 5.57 -15.41 -3.48
CA PHE A 93 5.36 -16.79 -3.03
C PHE A 93 6.67 -17.43 -2.53
N MET A 94 7.77 -17.29 -3.26
CA MET A 94 9.07 -17.80 -2.83
C MET A 94 9.54 -17.14 -1.53
N GLN A 95 9.32 -15.83 -1.39
CA GLN A 95 9.66 -15.11 -0.16
C GLN A 95 8.89 -15.62 1.05
N LEU A 96 7.58 -15.88 0.88
CA LEU A 96 6.72 -16.46 1.92
C LEU A 96 7.12 -17.89 2.28
N ASP A 97 7.48 -18.71 1.28
CA ASP A 97 7.93 -20.08 1.50
C ASP A 97 9.26 -20.13 2.24
N ASN A 98 10.22 -19.28 1.86
CA ASN A 98 11.49 -19.14 2.60
C ASN A 98 11.24 -18.72 4.05
N HIS A 99 10.41 -17.70 4.27
CA HIS A 99 10.09 -17.27 5.62
C HIS A 99 9.41 -18.37 6.46
N ARG A 100 8.57 -19.21 5.84
CA ARG A 100 7.98 -20.38 6.53
C ARG A 100 9.04 -21.40 6.92
N ARG A 101 10.04 -21.65 6.08
CA ARG A 101 11.13 -22.59 6.36
C ARG A 101 12.00 -22.10 7.52
N ASP A 102 12.33 -20.80 7.55
CA ASP A 102 13.13 -20.19 8.62
C ASP A 102 12.47 -20.25 10.01
N GLN A 103 11.14 -20.46 10.09
CA GLN A 103 10.40 -20.60 11.36
C GLN A 103 10.32 -22.06 11.84
N LEU A 104 10.74 -23.02 11.02
CA LEU A 104 10.71 -24.46 11.31
C LEU A 104 12.08 -25.01 11.71
N GLU A 105 13.16 -24.24 11.51
CA GLU A 105 14.54 -24.50 11.95
C GLU A 105 14.84 -23.76 13.26
#